data_AF-A0AAW9IJZ0-F1
#
_entry.id   AF-A0AAW9IJZ0-F1
#
_cell.length_a   1.000
_cell.length_b   1.000
_cell.length_c   1.000
_cell.angle_alpha   90.00
_cell.angle_beta   90.00
_cell.angle_gamma   90.00
#
_symmetry.space_group_name_H-M   'P 1'
#
loop_
_entity.id
_entity.type
_entity.pdbx_description
1 polymer ?
#
loop_
_entity_poly.entity_id
_entity_poly.type
_entity_poly.pdbx_seq_one_letter_code
_entity_poly.pdbx_strand_id
1 'polypeptide(L)'
;VEEGDAIVVFSKKKVLQIAEQYSGFGIKSSIIYGDLPPEVRRKQYDMFINKENKVVIPTDAIGMGVNLPIKRIVFLDIQIFDGEEIRPLTSQEVKQVAGRAGRKGIYEVGYVATVRDNQRFIKDKLEEKDRIITEAVLGPSEAILNIKSLPLNEKLALWATR
;
A
#
# COMPACT_ATOMS: atom_id res chain seq x y z
N VAL A 1 -2.45 -18.46 -9.20
CA VAL A 1 -1.35 -17.51 -9.02
C VAL A 1 -0.39 -17.69 -10.18
N GLU A 2 -0.05 -16.61 -10.85
CA GLU A 2 0.79 -16.55 -12.06
C GLU A 2 2.01 -15.65 -11.83
N GLU A 3 3.01 -15.75 -12.71
CA GLU A 3 4.16 -14.84 -12.68
C GLU A 3 3.73 -13.39 -12.92
N GLY A 4 4.26 -12.48 -12.09
CA GLY A 4 3.91 -11.06 -12.13
C GLY A 4 2.64 -10.70 -11.37
N ASP A 5 2.05 -11.63 -10.63
CA ASP A 5 0.97 -11.36 -9.68
C ASP A 5 1.52 -10.65 -8.43
N ALA A 6 0.83 -9.60 -7.99
CA ALA A 6 0.96 -9.06 -6.64
C ALA A 6 -0.29 -9.39 -5.82
N ILE A 7 -0.10 -10.10 -4.71
CA ILE A 7 -1.16 -10.57 -3.83
C ILE A 7 -1.28 -9.60 -2.64
N VAL A 8 -2.22 -8.67 -2.71
CA VAL A 8 -2.35 -7.57 -1.77
C VAL A 8 -3.12 -8.00 -0.53
N VAL A 9 -2.51 -7.77 0.64
CA VAL A 9 -3.09 -8.00 1.97
C VAL A 9 -2.77 -6.82 2.89
N PHE A 10 -3.66 -6.45 3.81
CA PHE A 10 -3.49 -5.23 4.63
C PHE A 10 -2.98 -5.51 6.05
N SER A 11 -2.27 -6.63 6.25
CA SER A 11 -1.70 -6.98 7.55
C SER A 11 -0.38 -7.70 7.39
N LYS A 12 0.64 -7.29 8.15
CA LYS A 12 1.94 -7.97 8.24
C LYS A 12 1.79 -9.45 8.59
N LYS A 13 0.87 -9.78 9.51
CA LYS A 13 0.60 -11.18 9.89
C LYS A 13 0.12 -11.98 8.68
N LYS A 14 -0.82 -11.43 7.91
CA LYS A 14 -1.33 -12.08 6.69
C LYS A 14 -0.24 -12.19 5.61
N VAL A 15 0.62 -11.19 5.44
CA VAL A 15 1.76 -11.29 4.49
C VAL A 15 2.59 -12.53 4.78
N LEU A 16 3.00 -12.70 6.03
CA LEU A 16 3.85 -13.84 6.43
C LEU A 16 3.10 -15.18 6.31
N GLN A 17 1.82 -15.22 6.70
CA GLN A 17 0.99 -16.43 6.56
C GLN A 17 0.81 -16.87 5.10
N ILE A 18 0.50 -15.93 4.19
CA ILE A 18 0.35 -16.25 2.77
C ILE A 18 1.69 -16.64 2.15
N ALA A 19 2.78 -15.98 2.54
CA ALA A 19 4.13 -16.33 2.07
C ALA A 19 4.53 -17.75 2.50
N GLU A 20 4.25 -18.12 3.75
CA GLU A 20 4.48 -19.48 4.27
C GLU A 20 3.63 -20.51 3.53
N GLN A 21 2.33 -20.22 3.35
CA GLN A 21 1.43 -21.09 2.60
C GLN A 21 1.91 -21.30 1.15
N TYR A 22 2.35 -20.24 0.48
CA TYR A 22 2.86 -20.32 -0.89
C TYR A 22 4.17 -21.09 -0.96
N SER A 23 5.06 -20.90 0.02
CA SER A 23 6.28 -21.68 0.17
C SER A 23 5.98 -23.19 0.33
N GLY A 24 4.94 -23.53 1.11
CA GLY A 24 4.46 -24.92 1.24
C GLY A 24 3.99 -25.53 -0.08
N PHE A 25 3.53 -24.72 -1.02
CA PHE A 25 3.19 -25.14 -2.39
C PHE A 25 4.36 -25.06 -3.37
N GLY A 26 5.58 -24.75 -2.90
CA GLY A 26 6.77 -24.59 -3.74
C GLY A 26 6.80 -23.27 -4.53
N ILE A 27 5.93 -22.31 -4.19
CA ILE A 27 5.86 -21.00 -4.85
C ILE A 27 6.69 -20.00 -4.05
N LYS A 28 7.83 -19.59 -4.60
CA LYS A 28 8.65 -18.53 -4.01
C LYS A 28 8.00 -17.16 -4.23
N SER A 29 7.93 -16.37 -3.16
CA SER A 29 7.29 -15.06 -3.14
C SER A 29 8.19 -14.02 -2.47
N SER A 30 8.15 -12.78 -2.99
CA SER A 30 8.75 -11.63 -2.32
C SER A 30 7.73 -11.00 -1.37
N ILE A 31 8.16 -10.49 -0.21
CA ILE A 31 7.29 -9.86 0.79
C ILE A 31 7.60 -8.38 0.96
N ILE A 32 6.57 -7.53 1.03
CA ILE A 32 6.74 -6.08 1.20
C ILE A 32 5.70 -5.54 2.18
N TYR A 33 6.15 -4.90 3.26
CA TYR A 33 5.32 -4.19 4.23
C TYR A 33 6.11 -3.02 4.84
N GLY A 34 5.42 -2.04 5.44
CA GLY A 34 5.99 -0.76 5.87
C GLY A 34 7.25 -0.88 6.74
N ASP A 35 7.21 -1.75 7.75
CA ASP A 35 8.29 -1.89 8.75
C ASP A 35 9.53 -2.65 8.26
N LEU A 36 9.59 -3.09 7.00
CA LEU A 36 10.78 -3.77 6.49
C LEU A 36 11.97 -2.80 6.45
N PRO A 37 13.15 -3.19 6.99
CA PRO A 37 14.37 -2.41 6.83
C PRO A 37 14.65 -2.12 5.35
N PRO A 38 15.17 -0.93 5.01
CA PRO A 38 15.38 -0.52 3.62
C PRO A 38 16.20 -1.52 2.80
N GLU A 39 17.23 -2.12 3.41
CA GLU A 39 18.09 -3.12 2.76
C GLU A 39 17.33 -4.40 2.41
N VAL A 40 16.51 -4.90 3.34
CA VAL A 40 15.70 -6.12 3.12
C VAL A 40 14.65 -5.84 2.07
N ARG A 41 13.99 -4.68 2.14
CA ARG A 41 13.01 -4.23 1.15
C ARG A 41 13.61 -4.19 -0.25
N ARG A 42 14.82 -3.64 -0.40
CA ARG A 42 15.56 -3.61 -1.68
C ARG A 42 15.83 -5.01 -2.22
N LYS A 43 16.32 -5.93 -1.39
CA LYS A 43 16.53 -7.33 -1.80
C LYS A 43 15.24 -8.01 -2.27
N GLN A 44 14.12 -7.78 -1.59
CA GLN A 44 12.82 -8.34 -1.98
C GLN A 44 12.36 -7.82 -3.35
N TYR A 45 12.64 -6.55 -3.66
CA TYR A 45 12.39 -6.00 -4.99
C TYR A 45 13.29 -6.62 -6.05
N ASP A 46 14.59 -6.70 -5.78
CA ASP A 46 15.56 -7.27 -6.73
C ASP A 46 15.18 -8.72 -7.06
N MET A 47 14.81 -9.53 -6.06
CA MET A 47 14.34 -10.91 -6.26
C MET A 47 13.09 -11.00 -7.13
N PHE A 48 12.16 -10.02 -7.03
CA PHE A 48 10.96 -10.00 -7.87
C PHE A 48 11.27 -9.51 -9.30
N ILE A 49 12.07 -8.45 -9.44
CA ILE A 49 12.46 -7.87 -10.73
C ILE A 49 13.27 -8.88 -11.55
N ASN A 50 14.20 -9.59 -10.90
CA ASN A 50 15.03 -10.62 -11.52
C ASN A 50 14.28 -11.96 -11.73
N LYS A 51 13.00 -12.02 -11.38
CA LYS A 51 12.14 -13.22 -11.49
C LYS A 51 12.62 -14.43 -10.68
N GLU A 52 13.45 -14.22 -9.66
CA GLU A 52 13.79 -15.26 -8.68
C GLU A 52 12.54 -15.67 -7.88
N ASN A 53 11.73 -14.67 -7.52
CA ASN A 53 10.41 -14.83 -6.95
C ASN A 53 9.37 -14.42 -7.98
N LYS A 54 8.48 -15.35 -8.33
CA LYS A 54 7.49 -15.13 -9.41
C LYS A 54 6.36 -14.19 -9.00
N VAL A 55 6.11 -14.09 -7.70
CA VAL A 55 5.00 -13.32 -7.13
C VAL A 55 5.50 -12.45 -5.99
N VAL A 56 4.72 -11.42 -5.70
CA VAL A 56 5.00 -10.51 -4.59
C VAL A 56 3.76 -10.38 -3.70
N ILE A 57 3.96 -10.33 -2.39
CA ILE A 57 2.89 -10.22 -1.39
C ILE A 57 3.10 -8.89 -0.63
N PRO A 58 2.52 -7.79 -1.14
CA PRO A 58 2.65 -6.50 -0.51
C PRO A 58 1.49 -6.14 0.44
N THR A 59 1.74 -5.18 1.33
CA THR A 59 0.70 -4.33 1.92
C THR A 59 0.44 -3.08 1.08
N ASP A 60 -0.43 -2.20 1.58
CA ASP A 60 -0.65 -0.83 1.11
C ASP A 60 0.63 -0.02 0.81
N ALA A 61 1.74 -0.33 1.47
CA ALA A 61 3.05 0.26 1.25
C ALA A 61 3.53 0.20 -0.22
N ILE A 62 2.98 -0.71 -1.04
CA ILE A 62 3.30 -0.72 -2.48
C ILE A 62 2.80 0.51 -3.23
N GLY A 63 1.77 1.20 -2.71
CA GLY A 63 1.22 2.42 -3.30
C GLY A 63 2.24 3.56 -3.44
N MET A 64 3.34 3.51 -2.69
CA MET A 64 4.29 4.63 -2.61
C MET A 64 5.75 4.17 -2.78
N GLY A 65 6.46 4.78 -3.73
CA GLY A 65 7.93 4.84 -3.71
C GLY A 65 8.74 3.81 -4.50
N VAL A 66 8.16 2.80 -5.15
CA VAL A 66 8.94 1.78 -5.88
C VAL A 66 8.29 1.35 -7.19
N ASN A 67 9.12 1.16 -8.22
CA ASN A 67 8.71 0.70 -9.53
C ASN A 67 8.88 -0.83 -9.64
N LEU A 68 7.78 -1.58 -9.57
CA LEU A 68 7.77 -3.03 -9.77
C LEU A 68 7.03 -3.40 -11.06
N PRO A 69 7.54 -4.36 -11.85
CA PRO A 69 6.86 -4.84 -13.05
C PRO A 69 5.70 -5.76 -12.64
N ILE A 70 4.56 -5.20 -12.29
CA ILE A 70 3.37 -5.96 -11.86
C ILE A 70 2.40 -6.09 -13.03
N LYS A 71 2.04 -7.33 -13.35
CA LYS A 71 1.08 -7.65 -14.40
C LYS A 71 -0.36 -7.59 -13.88
N ARG A 72 -0.59 -8.15 -12.69
CA ARG A 72 -1.91 -8.27 -12.09
C ARG A 72 -1.86 -8.00 -10.59
N ILE A 73 -2.77 -7.15 -10.12
CA ILE A 73 -3.05 -6.97 -8.69
C ILE A 73 -4.18 -7.92 -8.29
N VAL A 74 -4.00 -8.66 -7.20
CA VAL A 74 -5.02 -9.53 -6.62
C VAL A 74 -5.32 -9.08 -5.20
N PHE A 75 -6.50 -8.49 -4.98
CA PHE A 75 -6.97 -8.12 -3.64
C PHE A 75 -7.49 -9.36 -2.90
N LEU A 76 -6.78 -9.79 -1.85
CA LEU A 76 -7.27 -10.84 -0.95
C LEU A 76 -8.25 -10.32 0.11
N ASP A 77 -8.07 -9.07 0.53
CA ASP A 77 -8.91 -8.40 1.51
C ASP A 77 -9.46 -7.10 0.93
N ILE A 78 -10.59 -6.63 1.45
CA ILE A 78 -11.19 -5.31 1.14
C ILE A 78 -11.33 -4.41 2.37
N GLN A 79 -10.74 -4.84 3.49
CA GLN A 79 -10.75 -4.13 4.76
C GLN A 79 -9.33 -3.93 5.27
N ILE A 80 -9.10 -2.81 5.93
CA ILE A 80 -7.83 -2.41 6.54
C ILE A 80 -8.09 -1.95 7.98
N PHE A 81 -7.10 -2.16 8.85
CA PHE A 81 -7.07 -1.58 10.19
C PHE A 81 -6.30 -0.27 10.13
N ASP A 82 -6.91 0.86 10.48
CA ASP A 82 -6.30 2.18 10.41
C ASP A 82 -5.66 2.65 11.72
N GLY A 83 -5.65 1.79 12.74
CA GLY A 83 -5.15 2.09 14.09
C GLY A 83 -6.27 2.10 15.13
N GLU A 84 -7.52 2.32 14.72
CA GLU A 84 -8.68 2.39 15.61
C GLU A 84 -9.69 1.29 15.31
N GLU A 85 -10.08 1.13 14.04
CA GLU A 85 -11.09 0.15 13.65
C GLU A 85 -10.75 -0.58 12.34
N ILE A 86 -11.48 -1.66 12.08
CA ILE A 86 -11.43 -2.36 10.80
C ILE A 86 -12.46 -1.73 9.88
N ARG A 87 -12.00 -1.01 8.87
CA ARG A 87 -12.85 -0.32 7.90
C ARG A 87 -12.64 -0.81 6.47
N PRO A 88 -13.63 -0.65 5.58
CA PRO A 88 -13.44 -0.92 4.16
C PRO A 88 -12.42 0.04 3.53
N LEU A 89 -11.78 -0.42 2.45
CA LEU A 89 -10.89 0.41 1.65
C LEU A 89 -11.64 1.59 1.01
N THR A 90 -11.00 2.74 1.01
CA THR A 90 -11.43 3.94 0.28
C THR A 90 -11.18 3.78 -1.23
N SER A 91 -11.87 4.59 -2.04
CA SER A 91 -11.63 4.62 -3.50
C SER A 91 -10.17 4.95 -3.82
N GLN A 92 -9.57 5.89 -3.09
CA GLN A 92 -8.17 6.29 -3.30
C GLN A 92 -7.20 5.16 -2.97
N GLU A 93 -7.39 4.43 -1.87
CA GLU A 93 -6.56 3.26 -1.51
C GLU A 93 -6.65 2.17 -2.59
N VAL A 94 -7.87 1.85 -3.05
CA VAL A 94 -8.08 0.87 -4.12
C VAL A 94 -7.40 1.31 -5.41
N LYS A 95 -7.59 2.56 -5.84
CA LYS A 95 -6.98 3.09 -7.08
C LYS A 95 -5.46 3.16 -7.00
N GLN A 96 -4.89 3.58 -5.87
CA GLN A 96 -3.43 3.63 -5.69
C GLN A 96 -2.79 2.25 -5.81
N VAL A 97 -3.41 1.23 -5.22
CA VAL A 97 -2.92 -0.15 -5.29
C VAL A 97 -3.16 -0.74 -6.68
N ALA A 98 -4.39 -0.65 -7.20
CA ALA A 98 -4.76 -1.18 -8.50
C ALA A 98 -3.95 -0.56 -9.65
N GLY A 99 -3.66 0.74 -9.56
CA GLY A 99 -2.85 1.49 -10.53
C GLY A 99 -1.38 1.07 -10.59
N ARG A 100 -0.92 0.15 -9.72
CA ARG A 100 0.38 -0.50 -9.85
C ARG A 100 0.39 -1.64 -10.88
N ALA A 101 -0.77 -2.15 -11.27
CA ALA A 101 -0.87 -3.12 -12.36
C ALA A 101 -0.65 -2.42 -13.70
N GLY A 102 0.19 -3.03 -14.55
CA GLY A 102 0.46 -2.51 -15.88
C GLY A 102 1.52 -1.41 -15.86
N ARG A 103 2.45 -1.50 -16.81
CA ARG A 103 3.51 -0.52 -17.01
C ARG A 103 3.83 -0.44 -18.49
N LYS A 104 3.63 0.74 -19.09
CA LYS A 104 3.98 0.99 -20.48
C LYS A 104 5.41 0.54 -20.77
N GLY A 105 5.60 -0.26 -21.81
CA GLY A 105 6.87 -0.86 -22.20
C GLY A 105 7.25 -2.18 -21.49
N ILE A 106 6.46 -2.65 -20.51
CA ILE A 106 6.64 -3.97 -19.87
C ILE A 106 5.33 -4.78 -19.94
N TYR A 107 4.25 -4.21 -19.42
CA TYR A 107 2.89 -4.75 -19.47
C TYR A 107 1.93 -3.65 -19.91
N GLU A 108 1.57 -3.62 -21.20
CA GLU A 108 0.68 -2.59 -21.77
C GLU A 108 -0.71 -2.58 -21.11
N VAL A 109 -1.17 -3.74 -20.63
CA VAL A 109 -2.44 -3.89 -19.93
C VAL A 109 -2.19 -4.43 -18.53
N GLY A 110 -2.66 -3.70 -17.52
CA GLY A 110 -2.71 -4.14 -16.13
C GLY A 110 -4.05 -4.79 -15.81
N TYR A 111 -4.02 -5.85 -15.00
CA TYR A 111 -5.23 -6.54 -14.56
C TYR A 111 -5.46 -6.34 -13.06
N VAL A 112 -6.72 -6.29 -12.65
CA VAL A 112 -7.13 -6.28 -11.25
C VAL A 112 -8.08 -7.44 -11.03
N ALA A 113 -7.78 -8.27 -10.03
CA ALA A 113 -8.60 -9.38 -9.61
C ALA A 113 -8.83 -9.32 -8.10
N THR A 114 -9.82 -10.08 -7.64
CA THR A 114 -10.11 -10.23 -6.22
C THR A 114 -10.69 -11.61 -5.95
N VAL A 115 -10.71 -12.03 -4.70
CA VAL A 115 -11.38 -13.26 -4.28
C VAL A 115 -12.90 -13.10 -4.37
N ARG A 116 -13.51 -14.08 -5.05
CA ARG A 116 -14.93 -14.28 -5.43
C ARG A 116 -15.90 -13.12 -5.12
N ASP A 117 -16.23 -12.90 -3.85
CA ASP A 117 -17.39 -12.06 -3.48
C ASP A 117 -17.10 -10.55 -3.46
N ASN A 118 -15.83 -10.15 -3.62
CA ASN A 118 -15.39 -8.76 -3.50
C ASN A 118 -15.37 -7.99 -4.84
N GLN A 119 -15.69 -8.64 -5.97
CA GLN A 119 -15.53 -8.05 -7.30
C GLN A 119 -16.35 -6.76 -7.47
N ARG A 120 -17.60 -6.77 -6.98
CA ARG A 120 -18.47 -5.60 -7.05
C ARG A 120 -17.90 -4.42 -6.26
N PHE A 121 -17.43 -4.67 -5.04
CA PHE A 121 -16.84 -3.64 -4.19
C PHE A 121 -15.63 -2.97 -4.84
N ILE A 122 -14.69 -3.78 -5.37
CA ILE A 122 -13.48 -3.24 -6.03
C ILE A 122 -13.86 -2.45 -7.29
N LYS A 123 -14.80 -2.96 -8.09
CA LYS A 123 -15.27 -2.26 -9.29
C LYS A 123 -15.88 -0.90 -8.94
N ASP A 124 -16.81 -0.87 -7.98
CA ASP A 124 -17.47 0.35 -7.54
C ASP A 124 -16.44 1.38 -7.03
N LYS A 125 -15.42 0.93 -6.29
CA LYS A 125 -14.34 1.80 -5.79
C LYS A 125 -13.41 2.34 -6.88
N LEU A 126 -13.18 1.57 -7.94
CA LEU A 126 -12.38 2.02 -9.10
C LEU A 126 -13.13 3.06 -9.94
N GLU A 127 -14.45 2.93 -10.06
CA GLU A 127 -15.31 3.82 -10.86
C GLU A 127 -15.76 5.08 -10.08
N GLU A 128 -15.68 5.07 -8.75
CA GLU A 128 -15.99 6.21 -7.88
C GLU A 128 -15.17 7.45 -8.26
N LYS A 129 -15.79 8.63 -8.36
CA LYS A 129 -15.09 9.88 -8.69
C LYS A 129 -14.28 10.38 -7.50
N ASP A 130 -13.06 10.85 -7.76
CA ASP A 130 -12.21 11.42 -6.71
C ASP A 130 -12.81 12.72 -6.18
N ARG A 131 -12.79 12.88 -4.86
CA ARG A 131 -13.24 14.10 -4.19
C ARG A 131 -12.22 15.21 -4.44
N ILE A 132 -12.71 16.40 -4.72
CA ILE A 132 -11.86 17.58 -4.84
C ILE A 132 -11.34 17.93 -3.44
N ILE A 133 -10.02 18.05 -3.32
CA ILE A 133 -9.38 18.49 -2.08
C ILE A 133 -9.59 20.00 -1.96
N THR A 134 -10.31 20.44 -0.93
CA THR A 134 -10.64 21.86 -0.70
C THR A 134 -9.78 22.53 0.36
N GLU A 135 -9.08 21.72 1.16
CA GLU A 135 -8.36 22.16 2.35
C GLU A 135 -6.97 21.53 2.38
N ALA A 136 -6.01 22.23 2.98
CA ALA A 136 -4.67 21.73 3.21
C ALA A 136 -4.34 21.85 4.70
N VAL A 137 -3.72 20.81 5.26
CA VAL A 137 -3.24 20.84 6.65
C VAL A 137 -1.93 21.62 6.69
N LEU A 138 -1.90 22.70 7.46
CA LEU A 138 -0.67 23.39 7.82
C LEU A 138 -0.18 22.81 9.15
N GLY A 139 1.13 22.71 9.33
CA GLY A 139 1.75 22.40 10.62
C GLY A 139 2.34 23.66 11.27
N PRO A 140 2.60 23.64 12.59
CA PRO A 140 3.32 24.72 13.24
C PRO A 140 4.73 24.86 12.65
N SER A 141 5.19 26.10 12.46
CA SER A 141 6.54 26.37 11.98
C SER A 141 7.58 25.96 13.02
N GLU A 142 8.80 25.62 12.58
CA GLU A 142 9.90 25.32 13.49
C GLU A 142 10.18 26.47 14.47
N ALA A 143 9.96 27.73 14.05
CA ALA A 143 10.10 28.90 14.90
C ALA A 143 9.19 28.83 16.14
N ILE A 144 7.95 28.35 16.00
CA ILE A 144 7.02 28.18 17.12
C ILE A 144 7.45 26.99 17.98
N LEU A 145 7.86 25.88 17.36
CA LEU A 145 8.30 24.68 18.07
C LEU A 145 9.59 24.91 18.89
N ASN A 146 10.48 25.80 18.44
CA ASN A 146 11.77 26.08 19.07
C ASN A 146 11.74 27.12 20.19
N ILE A 147 10.57 27.66 20.57
CA ILE A 147 10.45 28.58 21.70
C ILE A 147 10.76 27.82 23.00
N LYS A 148 12.00 27.91 23.49
CA LYS A 148 12.46 27.14 24.66
C LYS A 148 11.72 27.48 25.95
N SER A 149 11.14 28.67 26.04
CA SER A 149 10.47 29.19 27.23
C SER A 149 9.01 28.75 27.38
N LEU A 150 8.44 28.08 26.38
CA LEU A 150 7.04 27.65 26.42
C LEU A 150 6.93 26.12 26.40
N PRO A 151 5.96 25.54 27.11
CA PRO A 151 5.59 24.13 26.95
C PRO A 151 4.84 23.89 25.62
N LEU A 152 4.79 22.63 25.15
CA LEU A 152 4.25 22.27 23.83
C LEU A 152 2.77 22.67 23.65
N ASN A 153 1.96 22.51 24.68
CA ASN A 153 0.55 22.92 24.67
C ASN A 153 0.38 24.43 24.41
N GLU A 154 1.22 25.28 25.01
CA GLU A 154 1.19 26.73 24.79
C GLU A 154 1.70 27.12 23.40
N LYS A 155 2.71 26.42 22.87
CA LYS A 155 3.15 26.58 21.47
C LYS A 155 2.05 26.27 20.48
N LEU A 156 1.30 25.19 20.72
CA LEU A 156 0.18 24.79 19.86
C LEU A 156 -1.00 25.78 20.00
N ALA A 157 -1.27 26.32 21.19
CA ALA A 157 -2.27 27.37 21.39
C ALA A 157 -1.92 28.68 20.66
N LEU A 158 -0.64 29.07 20.65
CA LEU A 158 -0.12 30.20 19.86
C LEU A 158 -0.24 29.97 18.35
N TRP A 159 -0.10 28.72 17.90
CA TRP A 159 -0.27 28.38 16.50
C TRP A 159 -1.74 28.35 16.07
N ALA A 160 -2.63 27.81 16.91
CA ALA A 160 -4.05 27.71 16.63
C ALA A 160 -4.79 29.06 16.59
N THR A 161 -4.17 30.13 17.08
CA THR A 161 -4.71 31.50 17.07
C THR A 161 -4.30 32.32 15.85
N ARG A 162 -3.57 31.71 14.88
CA ARG A 162 -3.29 32.28 13.56
C ARG A 162 -4.25 31.76 12.51
#